data_AF-A0A1Z4N8Z8-F1
#
_entry.id   AF-A0A1Z4N8Z8-F1
#
_cell.length_a   1.000
_cell.length_b   1.000
_cell.length_c   1.000
_cell.angle_alpha   90.00
_cell.angle_beta   90.00
_cell.angle_gamma   90.00
#
_symmetry.space_group_name_H-M   'P 1'
#
loop_
_entity.id
_entity.type
_entity.pdbx_description
1 polymer ?
#
loop_
_entity_poly.entity_id
_entity_poly.type
_entity_poly.pdbx_seq_one_letter_code
_entity_poly.pdbx_strand_id
1 'polypeptide(L)'
;MNRLFRKYHRWLAIICVLPLLLTTITGITFPIAKAMHQRELAGFLIHLHTLETFGLDGVFPIINGIGLLGLLITGIYMTSLFRERRVPSKPLDF
;
A
#
# COMPACT_ATOMS: atom_id res chain seq x y z
N MET A 1 -2.46 -22.88 -2.29
CA MET A 1 -2.19 -21.43 -2.09
C MET A 1 -0.92 -21.25 -1.28
N ASN A 2 0.13 -20.83 -1.98
CA ASN A 2 1.53 -20.96 -1.59
C ASN A 2 1.83 -20.25 -0.25
N ARG A 3 2.21 -21.02 0.79
CA ARG A 3 2.60 -20.48 2.11
C ARG A 3 3.72 -19.42 2.01
N LEU A 4 4.54 -19.51 0.97
CA LEU A 4 5.61 -18.57 0.63
C LEU A 4 5.08 -17.15 0.35
N PHE A 5 3.98 -17.01 -0.39
CA PHE A 5 3.39 -15.70 -0.70
C PHE A 5 2.91 -14.98 0.57
N ARG A 6 2.31 -15.72 1.52
CA ARG A 6 1.91 -15.18 2.82
C ARG A 6 3.11 -14.71 3.65
N LYS A 7 4.21 -15.47 3.65
CA LYS A 7 5.44 -15.09 4.37
C LYS A 7 6.08 -13.84 3.75
N TYR A 8 6.20 -13.80 2.42
CA TYR A 8 6.76 -12.67 1.69
C TYR A 8 5.92 -11.40 1.89
N HIS A 9 4.60 -11.49 1.70
CA HIS A 9 3.71 -10.34 1.89
C HIS A 9 3.77 -9.80 3.31
N ARG A 10 3.84 -10.66 4.34
CA ARG A 10 3.96 -10.20 5.73
C ARG A 10 5.23 -9.37 5.95
N TRP A 11 6.36 -9.80 5.40
CA TRP A 11 7.61 -9.05 5.49
C TRP A 11 7.56 -7.73 4.71
N LEU A 12 7.05 -7.79 3.47
CA LEU A 12 6.86 -6.60 2.65
C LEU A 12 5.93 -5.59 3.34
N ALA A 13 4.85 -6.07 3.97
CA ALA A 13 3.88 -5.23 4.64
C ALA A 13 4.49 -4.50 5.84
N ILE A 14 5.28 -5.20 6.66
CA ILE A 14 5.93 -4.58 7.82
C ILE A 14 6.87 -3.45 7.39
N ILE A 15 7.62 -3.64 6.31
CA ILE A 15 8.59 -2.64 5.81
C ILE A 15 7.87 -1.48 5.12
N CYS A 16 6.87 -1.78 4.28
CA CYS A 16 6.22 -0.77 3.45
C CYS A 16 5.07 -0.03 4.16
N VAL A 17 4.46 -0.56 5.22
CA VAL A 17 3.26 0.07 5.82
C VAL A 17 3.58 1.43 6.45
N LEU A 18 4.75 1.59 7.09
CA LEU A 18 5.15 2.86 7.69
C LEU A 18 5.30 3.99 6.65
N PRO A 19 6.13 3.83 5.60
CA PRO A 19 6.29 4.88 4.61
C PRO A 19 5.03 5.06 3.73
N LEU A 20 4.23 4.02 3.51
CA LEU A 20 2.93 4.15 2.84
C LEU A 20 1.91 4.93 3.67
N LEU A 21 1.85 4.70 4.99
CA LEU A 21 1.00 5.47 5.88
C LEU A 21 1.41 6.94 5.88
N LEU A 22 2.72 7.22 5.99
CA LEU A 22 3.24 8.58 5.95
C LEU A 22 2.85 9.29 4.66
N THR A 23 3.11 8.66 3.50
CA THR A 23 2.79 9.25 2.18
C THR A 23 1.29 9.40 1.96
N THR A 24 0.47 8.48 2.47
CA THR A 24 -0.99 8.58 2.37
C THR A 24 -1.53 9.72 3.22
N ILE A 25 -1.09 9.84 4.49
CA ILE A 25 -1.54 10.91 5.39
C ILE A 25 -1.13 12.27 4.84
N THR A 26 0.14 12.43 4.46
CA THR A 26 0.65 13.69 3.90
C THR A 26 0.00 14.02 2.56
N GLY A 27 -0.21 13.02 1.69
CA GLY A 27 -0.86 13.20 0.39
C GLY A 27 -2.33 13.61 0.48
N ILE A 28 -3.06 13.14 1.49
CA ILE A 28 -4.45 13.56 1.75
C ILE A 28 -4.50 14.93 2.44
N THR A 29 -3.56 15.21 3.34
CA THR A 29 -3.55 16.45 4.14
C THR A 29 -3.03 17.64 3.32
N PHE A 30 -2.12 17.42 2.37
CA PHE A 30 -1.56 18.48 1.54
C PHE A 30 -2.62 19.30 0.77
N PRO A 31 -3.57 18.68 0.03
CA PRO A 31 -4.64 19.40 -0.64
C PRO A 31 -5.52 20.21 0.32
N ILE A 32 -5.77 19.67 1.52
CA ILE A 32 -6.57 20.33 2.56
C ILE A 32 -5.85 21.58 3.07
N ALA A 33 -4.58 21.45 3.47
CA ALA A 33 -3.75 22.57 3.91
C ALA A 33 -3.61 23.64 2.82
N LYS A 34 -3.46 23.22 1.56
CA LYS A 34 -3.43 24.10 0.39
C LYS A 34 -4.75 24.85 0.22
N ALA A 35 -5.89 24.17 0.36
CA ALA A 35 -7.22 24.78 0.28
C ALA A 35 -7.46 25.79 1.41
N MET A 36 -6.93 25.52 2.61
CA MET A 36 -6.96 26.44 3.75
C MET A 36 -5.95 27.59 3.67
N HIS A 37 -5.26 27.75 2.52
CA HIS A 37 -4.25 28.80 2.30
C HIS A 37 -3.06 28.75 3.27
N GLN A 38 -2.86 27.63 3.96
CA GLN A 38 -1.72 27.41 4.87
C GLN A 38 -0.48 26.97 4.09
N ARG A 39 0.22 27.95 3.51
CA ARG A 39 1.40 27.71 2.65
C ARG A 39 2.56 27.02 3.39
N GLU A 40 2.82 27.41 4.64
CA GLU A 40 3.90 26.79 5.44
C GLU A 40 3.61 25.32 5.74
N LEU A 41 2.37 25.03 6.14
CA LEU A 41 1.92 23.67 6.44
C LEU A 41 1.91 22.80 5.18
N ALA A 42 1.44 23.34 4.04
CA ALA A 42 1.48 22.67 2.75
C ALA A 42 2.93 22.38 2.29
N GLY A 43 3.86 23.33 2.50
CA GLY A 43 5.28 23.13 2.25
C GLY A 43 5.85 22.01 3.11
N PHE A 44 5.66 22.08 4.43
CA PHE A 44 6.11 21.03 5.35
C PHE A 44 5.59 19.64 4.98
N LEU A 45 4.30 19.54 4.60
CA LEU A 45 3.68 18.29 4.18
C LEU A 45 4.32 17.71 2.92
N ILE A 46 4.65 18.54 1.91
CA ILE A 46 5.35 18.06 0.70
C ILE A 46 6.75 17.58 1.04
N HIS A 47 7.52 18.34 1.81
CA HIS A 47 8.89 17.95 2.19
C HIS A 47 8.91 16.62 2.99
N LEU A 48 7.88 16.39 3.81
CA LEU A 48 7.72 15.15 4.55
C LEU A 48 7.22 14.00 3.66
N HIS A 49 6.33 14.29 2.70
CA HIS A 49 5.80 13.31 1.73
C HIS A 49 6.90 12.73 0.84
N THR A 50 7.80 13.59 0.35
CA THR A 50 8.91 13.21 -0.52
C THR A 50 10.15 12.75 0.27
N LEU A 51 10.18 12.95 1.59
CA LEU A 51 11.40 12.85 2.40
C LEU A 51 12.56 13.69 1.82
N GLU A 52 12.22 14.84 1.23
CA GLU A 52 13.21 15.79 0.70
C GLU A 52 14.17 16.27 1.79
N THR A 53 13.74 16.31 3.04
CA THR A 53 14.58 16.58 4.22
C THR A 53 15.79 15.65 4.35
N PHE A 54 15.72 14.44 3.78
CA PHE A 54 16.81 13.47 3.75
C PHE A 54 17.46 13.34 2.36
N GLY A 55 17.03 14.12 1.36
CA GLY A 55 17.53 14.03 -0.03
C GLY A 55 17.08 12.78 -0.79
N LEU A 56 15.93 12.20 -0.42
CA LEU A 56 15.35 11.02 -1.09
C LEU A 56 14.12 11.35 -1.95
N ASP A 57 13.89 12.62 -2.25
CA ASP A 57 12.75 13.11 -3.04
C ASP A 57 12.52 12.37 -4.37
N GLY A 58 13.60 11.99 -5.05
CA GLY A 58 13.51 11.20 -6.29
C GLY A 58 13.31 9.69 -6.10
N VAL A 59 13.80 9.11 -5.00
CA VAL A 59 13.89 7.64 -4.82
C VAL A 59 12.79 7.11 -3.91
N PHE A 60 12.46 7.84 -2.85
CA PHE A 60 11.48 7.42 -1.84
C PHE A 60 10.08 7.21 -2.41
N PRO A 61 9.53 8.09 -3.27
CA PRO A 61 8.23 7.84 -3.92
C PRO A 61 8.24 6.60 -4.81
N ILE A 62 9.35 6.32 -5.50
CA ILE A 62 9.50 5.14 -6.36
C ILE A 62 9.47 3.86 -5.52
N ILE A 63 10.24 3.82 -4.43
CA ILE A 63 10.25 2.67 -3.51
C ILE A 63 8.86 2.43 -2.92
N ASN A 64 8.16 3.50 -2.52
CA ASN A 64 6.78 3.39 -2.03
C ASN A 64 5.83 2.85 -3.11
N GLY A 65 5.94 3.33 -4.35
CA GLY A 65 5.13 2.82 -5.46
C GLY A 65 5.36 1.34 -5.72
N ILE A 66 6.62 0.88 -5.75
CA ILE A 66 6.96 -0.53 -5.94
C ILE A 66 6.46 -1.37 -4.75
N GLY A 67 6.64 -0.89 -3.53
CA GLY A 67 6.16 -1.55 -2.31
C GLY A 67 4.64 -1.71 -2.32
N LEU A 68 3.91 -0.65 -2.69
CA LEU A 68 2.46 -0.68 -2.82
C LEU A 68 2.00 -1.69 -3.87
N LEU A 69 2.59 -1.66 -5.07
CA LEU A 69 2.28 -2.61 -6.14
C LEU A 69 2.54 -4.05 -5.70
N GLY A 70 3.68 -4.31 -5.05
CA GLY A 70 4.02 -5.61 -4.51
C GLY A 70 3.01 -6.09 -3.47
N LEU A 71 2.59 -5.22 -2.55
CA LEU A 71 1.55 -5.53 -1.56
C LEU A 71 0.19 -5.80 -2.19
N LEU A 72 -0.19 -5.02 -3.20
CA LEU A 72 -1.48 -5.12 -3.86
C LEU A 72 -1.58 -6.42 -4.69
N ILE A 73 -0.56 -6.73 -5.50
CA ILE A 73 -0.50 -7.97 -6.29
C ILE A 73 -0.51 -9.20 -5.37
N THR A 74 0.35 -9.21 -4.35
CA THR A 74 0.42 -10.36 -3.42
C THR A 74 -0.83 -10.47 -2.56
N GLY A 75 -1.43 -9.35 -2.14
CA GLY A 75 -2.69 -9.31 -1.40
C GLY A 75 -3.85 -9.91 -2.20
N ILE A 76 -4.04 -9.46 -3.46
CA ILE A 76 -5.07 -9.99 -4.36
C ILE A 76 -4.88 -11.49 -4.57
N TYR A 77 -3.65 -11.94 -4.83
CA TYR A 77 -3.36 -13.36 -5.03
C TYR A 77 -3.68 -14.24 -3.81
N MET A 78 -3.67 -13.65 -2.60
CA MET A 78 -4.03 -14.36 -1.37
C MET A 78 -5.53 -14.27 -1.03
N THR A 79 -6.25 -13.30 -1.59
CA THR A 79 -7.70 -13.22 -1.41
C THR A 79 -8.41 -14.32 -2.19
N SER A 80 -9.53 -14.80 -1.64
CA SER A 80 -10.38 -15.82 -2.25
C SER A 80 -11.22 -15.30 -3.43
N LEU A 81 -10.94 -14.10 -3.94
CA LEU A 81 -11.70 -13.44 -5.01
C LEU A 81 -11.77 -14.29 -6.30
N PHE A 82 -10.78 -15.14 -6.54
CA PHE A 82 -10.74 -16.07 -7.68
C PHE A 82 -11.05 -17.52 -7.30
N ARG A 83 -11.51 -17.78 -6.07
CA ARG A 83 -11.85 -19.14 -5.67
C ARG A 83 -13.22 -19.47 -6.24
N GLU A 84 -13.25 -20.27 -7.31
CA GLU A 84 -14.48 -20.91 -7.77
C GLU A 84 -15.17 -21.57 -6.57
N ARG A 85 -16.44 -21.21 -6.36
CA ARG A 85 -17.29 -21.90 -5.39
C ARG A 85 -17.29 -23.37 -5.81
N ARG A 86 -16.59 -24.23 -5.06
CA ARG A 86 -16.79 -25.67 -5.20
C ARG A 86 -18.25 -25.93 -4.85
N VAL A 87 -19.07 -26.13 -5.87
CA VAL A 87 -20.41 -26.65 -5.69
C VAL A 87 -20.22 -28.01 -5.01
N PRO A 88 -20.77 -28.24 -3.82
CA PRO A 88 -20.66 -29.53 -3.18
C PRO A 88 -21.40 -30.53 -4.07
N SER A 89 -20.66 -31.40 -4.75
CA SER A 89 -21.23 -32.55 -5.45
C SER A 89 -21.87 -33.43 -4.38
N LYS A 90 -23.19 -33.33 -4.19
CA LYS A 90 -23.94 -34.33 -3.44
C LYS A 90 -23.67 -35.68 -4.12
N PRO A 91 -23.31 -36.74 -3.38
CA PRO A 91 -23.38 -38.09 -3.93
C PRO A 91 -24.84 -38.34 -4.27
N LEU A 92 -25.13 -38.69 -5.53
CA LEU A 92 -26.41 -39.27 -5.87
C LEU A 92 -26.35 -40.72 -5.41
N ASP A 93 -26.89 -40.96 -4.22
CA ASP A 93 -27.19 -42.31 -3.75
C ASP A 93 -28.36 -42.82 -4.62
N PHE A 94 -28.06 -43.74 -5.53
CA PHE A 94 -29.03 -44.54 -6.29
C PHE A 94 -29.23 -45.90 -5.62
#